data_AF-H9V4I6-F1
#
_entry.id   AF-H9V4I6-F1
#
_cell.length_a   1.000
_cell.length_b   1.000
_cell.length_c   1.000
_cell.angle_alpha   90.00
_cell.angle_beta   90.00
_cell.angle_gamma   90.00
#
_symmetry.space_group_name_H-M   'P 1'
#
loop_
_entity.id
_entity.type
_entity.pdbx_description
1 polymer ?
#
loop_
_entity_poly.entity_id
_entity_poly.type
_entity_poly.pdbx_seq_one_letter_code
_entity_poly.pdbx_strand_id
1 'polypeptide(L)' 'GFMWDEQKVNTELKNYMTSAFQHLKEMCKIHDCDLRMGAFTLGVNRVARATLLRGWEA' A
#
# COMPACT_ATOMS: atom_id res chain seq x y z
N GLY A 1 -4.45 21.73 -15.47
CA GLY A 1 -4.46 20.31 -15.09
C GLY A 1 -4.49 19.48 -16.35
N PHE A 2 -3.72 18.40 -16.42
CA PHE A 2 -3.69 17.50 -17.57
C PHE A 2 -4.57 16.29 -17.24
N MET A 3 -5.67 16.10 -17.98
CA MET A 3 -6.58 14.98 -17.77
C MET A 3 -6.04 13.73 -18.47
N TRP A 4 -6.27 12.57 -17.89
CA TRP A 4 -5.94 11.30 -18.50
C TRP A 4 -7.13 10.76 -19.28
N ASP A 5 -6.85 10.02 -20.34
CA ASP A 5 -7.86 9.20 -21.00
C ASP A 5 -8.26 8.01 -20.12
N GLU A 6 -9.46 7.47 -20.37
CA GLU A 6 -10.02 6.36 -19.60
C GLU A 6 -9.11 5.12 -19.62
N GLN A 7 -8.49 4.81 -20.76
CA GLN A 7 -7.62 3.64 -20.89
C GLN A 7 -6.40 3.76 -19.97
N LYS A 8 -5.79 4.95 -19.92
CA LYS A 8 -4.68 5.25 -19.00
C LYS A 8 -5.13 5.16 -17.54
N VAL A 9 -6.28 5.73 -17.19
CA VAL A 9 -6.83 5.64 -15.82
C VAL A 9 -7.01 4.19 -15.40
N ASN A 10 -7.63 3.36 -16.24
CA ASN A 10 -7.86 1.95 -15.94
C ASN A 10 -6.56 1.14 -15.86
N THR A 11 -5.58 1.46 -16.71
CA THR A 11 -4.27 0.80 -16.68
C THR A 11 -3.54 1.10 -15.37
N GLU A 12 -3.48 2.37 -14.97
CA GLU A 12 -2.86 2.78 -13.72
C GLU A 12 -3.59 2.18 -12.52
N LEU A 13 -4.92 2.24 -12.49
CA LEU A 13 -5.73 1.63 -11.44
C LEU A 13 -5.39 0.14 -11.25
N LYS A 14 -5.35 -0.63 -12.36
CA LYS A 14 -5.00 -2.04 -12.31
C LYS A 14 -3.59 -2.28 -11.77
N ASN A 15 -2.63 -1.45 -12.16
CA ASN A 15 -1.25 -1.53 -11.68
C ASN A 15 -1.18 -1.29 -10.16
N TYR A 16 -1.81 -0.22 -9.67
CA TYR A 16 -1.85 0.10 -8.24
C TYR A 16 -2.53 -0.99 -7.42
N MET A 17 -3.69 -1.50 -7.86
CA MET A 17 -4.41 -2.55 -7.14
C MET A 17 -3.64 -3.87 -7.11
N THR A 18 -3.01 -4.25 -8.22
CA THR A 18 -2.23 -5.49 -8.31
C THR A 18 -1.01 -5.43 -7.38
N SER A 19 -0.28 -4.31 -7.37
CA SER A 19 0.84 -4.10 -6.46
C SER A 19 0.40 -4.05 -4.99
N ALA A 20 -0.72 -3.40 -4.68
CA ALA A 20 -1.25 -3.37 -3.32
C ALA A 20 -1.60 -4.76 -2.80
N PHE A 21 -2.20 -5.61 -3.64
CA PHE A 21 -2.53 -6.98 -3.28
C PHE A 21 -1.30 -7.86 -3.09
N GLN A 22 -0.25 -7.69 -3.90
CA GLN A 22 1.02 -8.40 -3.72
C GLN A 22 1.65 -8.09 -2.36
N HIS A 23 1.76 -6.81 -1.99
CA HIS A 23 2.26 -6.40 -0.68
C HIS A 23 1.40 -6.93 0.48
N LEU A 24 0.07 -6.96 0.32
CA LEU A 24 -0.81 -7.54 1.33
C LEU A 24 -0.52 -9.03 1.53
N LYS A 25 -0.38 -9.81 0.45
CA LYS A 25 -0.06 -11.24 0.54
C LYS A 25 1.28 -11.48 1.22
N GLU A 26 2.27 -10.64 0.98
CA GLU A 26 3.57 -10.70 1.66
C GLU A 26 3.40 -10.45 3.16
N MET A 27 2.64 -9.43 3.56
CA MET A 27 2.37 -9.15 4.98
C MET A 27 1.61 -10.28 5.68
N CYS A 28 0.61 -10.87 5.02
CA CYS A 28 -0.10 -12.04 5.56
C CYS A 28 0.83 -13.23 5.78
N LYS A 29 1.79 -13.46 4.87
CA LYS A 29 2.78 -14.53 5.02
C LYS A 29 3.78 -14.26 6.16
N ILE A 30 4.23 -13.02 6.29
CA ILE A 30 5.21 -12.63 7.33
C ILE A 30 4.60 -12.74 8.73
N HIS A 31 3.32 -12.38 8.87
CA HIS A 31 2.65 -12.30 10.16
C HIS A 31 1.68 -13.46 10.43
N ASP A 32 1.63 -14.46 9.54
CA ASP A 32 0.71 -15.60 9.58
C ASP A 32 -0.73 -15.19 9.95
N CYS A 33 -1.28 -14.23 9.19
CA CYS A 33 -2.55 -13.60 9.51
C CYS A 33 -3.51 -13.57 8.32
N ASP A 34 -4.79 -13.36 8.61
CA ASP A 34 -5.81 -13.24 7.57
C ASP A 34 -5.61 -11.97 6.71
N LEU A 35 -6.32 -11.91 5.57
CA LEU A 35 -6.19 -10.82 4.61
C LEU A 35 -6.57 -9.45 5.20
N ARG A 36 -7.53 -9.42 6.13
CA ARG A 36 -7.98 -8.18 6.77
C ARG A 36 -6.88 -7.65 7.67
N MET A 37 -6.32 -8.50 8.53
CA MET A 37 -5.23 -8.16 9.42
C MET A 37 -3.98 -7.75 8.63
N GLY A 38 -3.62 -8.49 7.59
CA GLY A 38 -2.48 -8.15 6.74
C GLY A 38 -2.62 -6.79 6.04
N ALA A 39 -3.83 -6.41 5.62
CA ALA A 39 -4.11 -5.08 5.08
C ALA A 39 -3.87 -3.97 6.12
N PHE A 40 -4.35 -4.16 7.35
CA PHE A 40 -4.11 -3.22 8.45
C PHE A 40 -2.63 -3.12 8.79
N THR A 41 -1.94 -4.26 8.93
CA THR A 41 -0.51 -4.29 9.23
C THR A 41 0.31 -3.57 8.16
N LEU A 42 -0.02 -3.76 6.87
CA LEU A 42 0.62 -3.05 5.76
C LEU A 42 0.45 -1.53 5.88
N GLY A 43 -0.78 -1.07 6.16
CA GLY A 43 -1.09 0.36 6.30
C GLY A 43 -0.34 1.01 7.47
N VAL A 44 -0.43 0.39 8.65
CA VAL A 44 0.25 0.86 9.86
C VAL A 44 1.77 0.88 9.67
N ASN A 45 2.35 -0.17 9.10
CA ASN A 45 3.79 -0.25 8.85
C ASN A 45 4.29 0.88 7.94
N ARG A 46 3.55 1.21 6.87
CA ARG A 46 3.91 2.30 5.96
C ARG A 46 3.91 3.66 6.64
N VAL A 47 2.87 3.96 7.43
CA VAL A 47 2.76 5.23 8.16
C VAL A 47 3.84 5.32 9.24
N ALA A 48 4.00 4.28 10.05
CA ALA A 48 5.01 4.24 11.10
C ALA A 48 6.43 4.45 10.54
N ARG A 49 6.76 3.78 9.41
CA ARG A 49 8.06 3.95 8.75
C ARG A 49 8.26 5.36 8.21
N ALA A 50 7.23 5.97 7.61
CA ALA A 50 7.31 7.36 7.14
C ALA A 50 7.50 8.35 8.31
N THR A 51 6.82 8.13 9.44
CA THR A 51 6.99 8.94 10.66
C THR A 51 8.40 8.81 11.23
N LEU A 52 8.92 7.58 11.35
CA LEU A 52 10.28 7.33 11.86
C LEU A 52 11.35 7.95 10.96
N LEU A 53 11.20 7.86 9.63
CA LEU A 53 12.17 8.41 8.68
C LEU A 53 12.18 9.94 8.66
N ARG A 54 11.02 10.58 8.81
CA ARG A 54 10.95 12.05 8.95
C ARG A 54 11.51 12.52 10.29
N GLY A 55 11.51 11.64 11.29
CA GLY A 55 11.92 11.97 12.64
C GLY A 55 10.87 12.80 13.36
N TRP A 56 11.19 13.12 14.61
CA TRP A 56 10.42 14.04 15.43
C TRP A 56 11.35 15.21 15.74
N GLU A 57 11.19 16.33 15.03
CA GLU A 57 11.67 17.61 15.53
C GLU A 57 10.70 18.04 16.63
N ALA A 58 11.16 17.97 17.89
CA ALA A 58 10.45 18.53 19.03
C ALA A 58 10.81 20.01 19.17
#